data_AF-A0A7V0R612-F1
#
_entry.id   AF-A0A7V0R612-F1
#
_cell.length_a   1.000
_cell.length_b   1.000
_cell.length_c   1.000
_cell.angle_alpha   90.00
_cell.angle_beta   90.00
_cell.angle_gamma   90.00
#
_symmetry.space_group_name_H-M   'P 1'
#
loop_
_entity.id
_entity.type
_entity.pdbx_description
1 polymer ?
#
loop_
_entity_poly.entity_id
_entity_poly.type
_entity_poly.pdbx_seq_one_letter_code
_entity_poly.pdbx_strand_id
1 'polypeptide(L)'
;FISFKRKNKAICSEFYEHYFIADHHARELRKYISSSARSDGLLNLNKKDFFKILVPYPTADKQKAIANALSTTREEIELLKRLAEKYKEQKRGLMQKLLTGNIRVKTD
;
A
#
# COMPACT_ATOMS: atom_id res chain seq x y z
N PHE A 1 -7.89 4.09 11.18
CA PHE A 1 -7.90 3.40 12.48
C PHE A 1 -6.76 2.40 12.49
N ILE A 2 -5.83 2.46 13.46
CA ILE A 2 -4.83 1.41 13.67
C ILE A 2 -5.32 0.61 14.88
N SER A 3 -5.86 -0.59 14.65
CA SER A 3 -6.47 -1.41 15.71
C SER A 3 -5.47 -2.26 16.51
N PHE A 4 -4.16 -2.13 16.23
CA PHE A 4 -3.10 -2.88 16.90
C PHE A 4 -1.98 -1.97 17.38
N LYS A 5 -1.55 -2.13 18.64
CA LYS A 5 -0.40 -1.44 19.22
C LYS A 5 0.71 -2.45 19.48
N ARG A 6 1.93 -2.17 18.99
CA ARG A 6 3.09 -3.02 19.28
C ARG A 6 3.37 -3.05 20.78
N LYS A 7 3.62 -4.24 21.33
CA LYS A 7 4.02 -4.41 22.73
C LYS A 7 5.52 -4.19 22.95
N ASN A 8 6.35 -4.37 21.90
CA ASN A 8 7.81 -4.28 21.96
C ASN A 8 8.35 -3.29 20.92
N LYS A 9 9.42 -2.55 21.26
CA LYS A 9 10.17 -1.67 20.34
C LYS A 9 10.90 -2.42 19.24
N ALA A 10 11.22 -3.70 19.43
CA ALA A 10 11.86 -4.54 18.42
C ALA A 10 10.96 -4.86 17.20
N ILE A 11 9.66 -4.54 17.27
CA ILE A 11 8.69 -4.75 16.20
C ILE A 11 8.68 -3.54 15.27
N CYS A 12 8.97 -3.77 13.99
CA CYS A 12 8.79 -2.79 12.92
C CYS A 12 7.30 -2.74 12.53
N SER A 13 6.61 -1.65 12.86
CA SER A 13 5.17 -1.51 12.57
C SER A 13 4.88 -1.52 11.07
N GLU A 14 5.74 -0.87 10.29
CA GLU A 14 5.61 -0.69 8.84
C GLU A 14 5.69 -2.03 8.09
N PHE A 15 6.52 -2.97 8.56
CA PHE A 15 6.55 -4.33 8.03
C PHE A 15 5.16 -4.99 8.12
N TYR A 16 4.52 -4.92 9.29
CA TYR A 16 3.20 -5.49 9.49
C TYR A 16 2.09 -4.72 8.77
N GLU A 17 2.24 -3.41 8.62
CA GLU A 17 1.33 -2.60 7.80
C GLU A 17 1.34 -3.08 6.34
N HIS A 18 2.52 -3.21 5.72
CA HIS A 18 2.65 -3.77 4.38
C HIS A 18 2.09 -5.20 4.28
N TYR A 19 2.40 -6.04 5.27
CA TYR A 19 1.91 -7.43 5.32
C TYR A 19 0.37 -7.53 5.41
N PHE A 20 -0.26 -6.65 6.19
CA PHE A 20 -1.72 -6.63 6.33
C PHE A 20 -2.42 -5.99 5.13
N ILE A 21 -1.89 -4.88 4.59
CA ILE A 21 -2.43 -4.23 3.38
C ILE A 21 -2.38 -5.18 2.18
N ALA A 22 -1.32 -5.98 2.07
CA ALA A 22 -1.17 -6.99 1.02
C ALA A 22 -2.02 -8.26 1.26
N ASP A 23 -2.84 -8.30 2.32
CA ASP A 23 -3.71 -9.44 2.67
C ASP A 23 -2.96 -10.78 2.85
N HIS A 24 -1.65 -10.74 3.17
CA HIS A 24 -0.83 -11.94 3.30
C HIS A 24 -1.23 -12.84 4.49
N HIS A 25 -1.98 -12.28 5.45
CA HIS A 25 -2.57 -12.99 6.59
C HIS A 25 -3.87 -13.73 6.26
N ALA A 26 -4.45 -13.52 5.06
CA ALA A 26 -5.76 -14.06 4.70
C ALA A 26 -5.82 -15.58 4.76
N ARG A 27 -4.74 -16.27 4.39
CA ARG A 27 -4.67 -17.73 4.47
C ARG A 27 -4.84 -18.23 5.91
N GLU A 28 -4.22 -17.55 6.87
CA GLU A 28 -4.34 -17.91 8.29
C GLU A 28 -5.71 -17.49 8.83
N LEU A 29 -6.20 -16.31 8.47
CA LEU A 29 -7.56 -15.84 8.83
C LEU A 29 -8.64 -16.85 8.41
N ARG A 30 -8.59 -17.34 7.16
CA ARG A 30 -9.60 -18.25 6.61
C ARG A 30 -9.74 -19.58 7.37
N LYS A 31 -8.72 -20.00 8.13
CA LYS A 31 -8.80 -21.20 8.97
C LYS A 31 -9.74 -21.04 10.16
N TYR A 32 -9.96 -19.80 10.58
CA TYR A 32 -10.66 -19.46 11.81
C TYR A 32 -11.96 -18.70 11.57
N ILE A 33 -12.14 -18.15 10.37
CA ILE A 33 -13.40 -17.54 9.98
C ILE A 33 -14.46 -18.64 9.84
N SER A 34 -15.52 -18.54 10.63
CA SER A 34 -16.73 -19.34 10.43
C SER A 34 -17.70 -18.59 9.53
N SER A 35 -18.17 -19.23 8.45
CA SER A 35 -19.35 -18.76 7.74
C SER A 35 -20.57 -19.04 8.62
N SER A 36 -21.22 -18.01 9.15
CA SER A 36 -22.55 -18.20 9.73
C SER A 36 -23.52 -18.67 8.64
N ALA A 37 -24.42 -19.60 8.98
CA ALA A 37 -25.46 -20.12 8.08
C ALA A 37 -26.43 -19.06 7.53
N ARG A 38 -26.32 -17.80 7.97
CA ARG A 38 -26.99 -16.65 7.37
C ARG A 38 -26.10 -16.11 6.26
N SER A 39 -26.57 -16.26 5.03
CA SER A 39 -25.97 -15.87 3.74
C SER A 39 -25.78 -14.35 3.57
N ASP A 40 -25.22 -13.66 4.56
CA ASP A 40 -25.17 -12.19 4.63
C ASP A 40 -23.74 -11.63 4.47
N GLY A 41 -22.79 -12.43 3.98
CA GLY A 41 -21.42 -11.99 3.64
C GLY A 41 -20.52 -11.57 4.83
N LEU A 42 -21.05 -11.56 6.06
CA LEU A 42 -20.29 -11.19 7.25
C LEU A 42 -19.44 -12.36 7.75
N LEU A 43 -18.12 -12.22 7.61
CA LEU A 43 -17.12 -13.16 8.14
C LEU A 43 -17.08 -13.04 9.67
N ASN A 44 -17.54 -14.08 10.38
CA ASN A 44 -17.52 -14.09 11.83
C ASN A 44 -16.22 -14.73 12.34
N LEU A 45 -15.46 -13.96 13.14
CA LEU A 45 -14.24 -14.41 13.80
C LEU A 45 -14.31 -14.04 15.28
N ASN A 46 -14.36 -15.06 16.15
CA ASN A 46 -14.39 -14.81 17.59
C ASN A 46 -12.99 -14.41 18.12
N LYS A 47 -12.97 -13.75 19.28
CA LYS A 47 -11.73 -13.26 19.91
C LYS A 47 -10.70 -14.36 20.16
N LYS A 48 -11.14 -15.56 20.61
CA LYS A 48 -10.22 -16.65 20.94
C LYS A 48 -9.50 -17.16 19.70
N ASP A 49 -10.22 -17.29 18.59
CA ASP A 49 -9.65 -17.77 17.33
C ASP A 49 -8.84 -16.68 16.63
N PHE A 50 -9.22 -15.41 16.77
CA PHE A 50 -8.40 -14.29 16.30
C PHE A 50 -6.96 -14.35 16.86
N PHE A 51 -6.79 -14.61 18.16
CA PHE A 51 -5.46 -14.70 18.77
C PHE A 51 -4.70 -15.99 18.45
N LYS A 52 -5.31 -16.95 17.74
CA LYS A 52 -4.61 -18.15 17.22
C LYS A 52 -4.02 -17.93 15.84
N ILE A 53 -4.38 -16.84 15.16
CA ILE A 53 -3.86 -16.51 13.83
C ILE A 53 -2.35 -16.36 13.90
N LEU A 54 -1.66 -17.14 13.09
CA LEU A 54 -0.22 -17.05 12.96
C LEU A 54 0.15 -15.92 12.00
N VAL A 55 1.19 -15.17 12.37
CA VAL A 55 1.81 -14.15 11.52
C VAL A 55 3.32 -14.38 11.51
N PRO A 56 4.01 -14.09 10.40
CA PRO A 56 5.46 -14.21 10.36
C PRO A 56 6.09 -13.26 11.38
N TYR A 57 7.11 -13.75 12.08
CA TYR A 57 7.88 -12.98 13.05
C TYR A 57 9.37 -13.11 12.76
N PRO A 58 9.85 -12.55 11.62
CA PRO A 58 11.28 -12.55 11.33
C PRO A 58 12.02 -11.61 12.29
N THR A 59 13.35 -11.72 12.34
CA THR A 59 14.21 -10.84 13.13
C THR A 59 13.97 -9.36 12.82
N ALA A 60 14.16 -8.47 13.80
CA ALA A 60 13.92 -7.03 13.65
C ALA A 60 14.65 -6.41 12.44
N ASP A 61 15.89 -6.82 12.16
CA ASP A 61 16.66 -6.30 11.03
C ASP A 61 16.06 -6.72 9.68
N LYS A 62 15.61 -7.97 9.56
CA LYS A 62 14.85 -8.44 8.39
C LYS A 62 13.53 -7.70 8.21
N GLN A 63 12.79 -7.46 9.31
CA GLN A 63 11.55 -6.67 9.23
C GLN A 63 11.82 -5.28 8.66
N LYS A 64 12.83 -4.58 9.19
CA LYS A 64 13.23 -3.24 8.73
C LYS A 64 13.71 -3.25 7.28
N ALA A 65 14.55 -4.21 6.89
CA ALA A 65 15.06 -4.31 5.53
C ALA A 65 13.91 -4.47 4.50
N ILE A 66 12.95 -5.35 4.80
CA ILE A 66 11.78 -5.57 3.95
C ILE A 66 10.89 -4.31 3.93
N ALA A 67 10.60 -3.73 5.10
CA ALA A 67 9.77 -2.53 5.19
C ALA A 67 10.37 -1.37 4.40
N ASN A 68 11.66 -1.09 4.58
CA ASN A 68 12.37 -0.03 3.88
C ASN A 68 12.32 -0.23 2.36
N ALA A 69 12.61 -1.44 1.87
CA ALA A 69 12.57 -1.72 0.44
C ALA A 69 11.18 -1.47 -0.18
N LEU A 70 10.12 -1.92 0.50
CA LEU A 70 8.74 -1.72 0.06
C LEU A 70 8.33 -0.24 0.10
N SER A 71 8.70 0.48 1.16
CA SER A 71 8.37 1.89 1.32
C SER A 71 9.10 2.78 0.33
N THR A 72 10.40 2.55 0.11
CA THR A 72 11.17 3.26 -0.92
C THR A 72 10.57 3.05 -2.31
N THR A 73 10.21 1.80 -2.65
CA THR A 73 9.55 1.51 -3.92
C THR A 73 8.22 2.25 -4.06
N ARG A 74 7.43 2.32 -2.99
CA ARG A 74 6.15 3.04 -2.97
C ARG A 74 6.34 4.54 -3.15
N GLU A 75 7.33 5.12 -2.47
CA GLU A 75 7.69 6.54 -2.60
C GLU A 75 8.12 6.88 -4.03
N GLU A 76 8.92 6.00 -4.66
CA GLU A 76 9.34 6.16 -6.04
C GLU A 76 8.13 6.15 -7.00
N ILE A 77 7.20 5.21 -6.83
CA ILE A 77 5.95 5.17 -7.62
C ILE A 77 5.16 6.47 -7.48
N GLU A 78 4.99 6.99 -6.25
CA GLU A 78 4.26 8.24 -6.02
C GLU A 78 5.01 9.47 -6.57
N LEU A 79 6.34 9.46 -6.57
CA LEU A 79 7.12 10.49 -7.24
C LEU A 79 6.91 10.46 -8.76
N LEU A 80 6.98 9.28 -9.37
CA LEU A 80 6.79 9.10 -10.81
C LEU A 80 5.37 9.50 -11.25
N LYS A 81 4.33 9.14 -10.48
CA LYS A 81 2.96 9.60 -10.74
C LYS A 81 2.85 11.12 -10.73
N ARG A 82 3.42 11.78 -9.72
CA ARG A 82 3.42 13.26 -9.65
C ARG A 82 4.17 13.89 -10.82
N LEU A 83 5.29 13.30 -11.22
CA LEU A 83 6.05 13.76 -12.38
C LEU A 83 5.26 13.60 -13.68
N ALA A 84 4.57 12.48 -13.86
CA ALA A 84 3.71 12.25 -15.01
C ALA A 84 2.58 13.29 -15.12
N GLU A 85 1.94 13.63 -13.99
CA GLU A 85 0.92 14.69 -13.98
C GLU A 85 1.50 16.06 -14.33
N LYS A 86 2.70 16.41 -13.83
CA LYS A 86 3.39 17.64 -14.21
C LYS A 86 3.68 17.69 -15.72
N TYR A 87 4.14 16.59 -16.31
CA TYR A 87 4.39 16.55 -17.76
C TYR A 87 3.10 16.65 -18.58
N LYS A 88 1.98 16.07 -18.12
CA LYS A 88 0.68 16.25 -18.77
C LYS A 88 0.24 17.72 -18.75
N GLU A 89 0.40 18.39 -17.62
CA GLU A 89 0.07 19.81 -17.49
C GLU A 89 0.98 20.69 -18.38
N GLN A 90 2.29 20.43 -18.36
CA GLN A 90 3.25 21.13 -19.21
C GLN A 90 2.91 20.94 -20.70
N LYS A 91 2.61 19.71 -21.13
CA LYS A 91 2.19 19.41 -22.50
C LYS A 91 0.94 20.20 -22.87
N ARG A 92 -0.09 20.21 -21.99
CA ARG A 92 -1.33 20.97 -22.22
C ARG A 92 -1.05 22.46 -22.39
N GLY A 93 -0.24 23.05 -21.50
CA GLY A 93 0.12 24.47 -21.55
C GLY A 93 0.94 24.81 -22.80
N LEU A 94 1.86 23.95 -23.21
CA LEU A 94 2.64 24.13 -24.44
C LEU A 94 1.75 24.07 -25.68
N MET A 95 0.87 23.06 -25.76
CA MET A 95 -0.09 22.93 -26.87
C MET A 95 -1.00 24.15 -26.96
N GLN A 96 -1.47 24.70 -25.84
CA GLN A 96 -2.26 25.93 -25.85
C GLN A 96 -1.47 27.08 -26.49
N LYS A 97 -0.23 27.32 -26.06
CA LYS A 97 0.61 28.40 -26.60
C LYS A 97 0.96 28.22 -28.08
N LEU A 98 1.14 26.98 -28.54
CA LEU A 98 1.42 26.65 -29.94
C LEU A 98 0.18 26.86 -30.82
N LEU A 99 -0.98 26.35 -30.39
CA LEU A 99 -2.22 26.41 -31.16
C LEU A 99 -2.82 27.82 -31.20
N THR A 100 -2.58 28.66 -30.19
CA THR A 100 -2.96 30.08 -30.21
C THR A 100 -1.93 30.95 -30.94
N GLY A 101 -0.81 30.39 -31.41
CA GLY A 101 0.22 31.12 -32.14
C GLY A 101 1.09 32.05 -31.28
N ASN A 102 0.95 32.00 -29.95
CA ASN A 102 1.81 32.72 -29.00
C ASN A 102 3.27 32.24 -29.08
N ILE A 103 3.48 30.96 -29.40
CA ILE A 103 4.78 30.39 -29.72
C ILE A 103 4.68 29.81 -31.14
N ARG A 104 5.65 30.14 -32.00
CA ARG A 104 5.77 29.58 -33.35
C ARG A 104 6.97 28.65 -33.43
N VAL A 105 6.78 27.52 -34.09
CA VAL A 105 7.87 26.59 -34.39
C VAL A 105 8.61 27.12 -35.61
N LYS A 106 9.94 27.28 -35.51
CA LYS A 106 10.77 27.55 -36.69
C LYS A 106 10.86 26.26 -37.51
N THR A 107 10.50 26.36 -38.78
CA THR A 107 10.71 25.30 -39.76
C THR A 107 11.91 25.70 -40.59
N ASP A 108 12.95 24.88 -40.57
CA ASP A 108 14.06 24.96 -41.52
C ASP A 108 13.63 24.46 -42.90
#